data_AF-S3JZQ7-F1
#
_entry.id   AF-S3JZQ7-F1
#
_cell.length_a   1.000
_cell.length_b   1.000
_cell.length_c   1.000
_cell.angle_alpha   90.00
_cell.angle_beta   90.00
_cell.angle_gamma   90.00
#
_symmetry.space_group_name_H-M   'P 1'
#
loop_
_entity.id
_entity.type
_entity.pdbx_description
1 polymer ?
#
loop_
_entity_poly.entity_id
_entity_poly.type
_entity_poly.pdbx_seq_one_letter_code
_entity_poly.pdbx_strand_id
1 'polypeptide(L)'
;MVKAAGNKDFLLCAAIKNADNKSMSVPTDFENKLYAAANEKTAWYDGTALPKLVDEYRNYRSVFNTVLSLLLKKGFIQPDPYKVDKKITEITIPDETEFKENDRAAVLGLRLSEYESALEFLCNYFKFSVENLTLERIKKLVQLNNYISWNSLMNTAAKQNSRTLGEIFTAIKMGSDTLSVGVLNDSINFITKSLARINTILKDVTDLKKELYKIDVRKKILDSDAFAPVRETLTSENGVYAVREHFASAMGKQPFYTELIQEIIQEETAPDKETLRENLLNRLGIKEAETIKKQPKINTKELLISACRLLAALSPQYTAIAPKLDENHQLLQSEHHGFWAKLKTAFRKAFNIAEKPVEYKLTVNDPYTQTVKTQTVDFTAFVDNLMKRTRLYASFGIQQSANIQKLAGMEEGALLDYLQRQLSECNNLQFVLEGFDEFFKTAVNAENRGKIKGIQIELTTVKNTLIKINQRKAEYTSYMAEQAQMQKLGIQNV
;
A
#
# COMPACT_ATOMS: atom_id res chain seq x y z
N MET A 1 62.03 9.95 -64.61
CA MET A 1 62.49 8.55 -64.58
C MET A 1 62.56 8.09 -63.13
N VAL A 2 61.93 6.96 -62.89
CA VAL A 2 61.44 6.40 -61.63
C VAL A 2 62.57 6.13 -60.61
N LYS A 3 62.39 6.56 -59.36
CA LYS A 3 63.15 6.08 -58.19
C LYS A 3 62.32 5.03 -57.46
N ALA A 4 62.89 3.85 -57.33
CA ALA A 4 62.36 2.71 -56.59
C ALA A 4 62.26 3.01 -55.09
N ALA A 5 61.08 2.80 -54.51
CA ALA A 5 60.87 2.78 -53.07
C ALA A 5 60.64 1.32 -52.64
N GLY A 6 61.49 0.86 -51.72
CA GLY A 6 61.53 -0.49 -51.21
C GLY A 6 60.27 -0.87 -50.44
N ASN A 7 59.77 -2.04 -50.85
CA ASN A 7 58.93 -3.01 -50.17
C ASN A 7 58.94 -2.92 -48.62
N LYS A 8 57.89 -2.33 -48.04
CA LYS A 8 57.59 -2.36 -46.59
C LYS A 8 56.59 -3.46 -46.19
N ASP A 9 56.14 -4.28 -47.14
CA ASP A 9 55.07 -5.26 -46.89
C ASP A 9 55.54 -6.67 -46.53
N PHE A 10 56.86 -6.90 -46.41
CA PHE A 10 57.39 -8.24 -46.07
C PHE A 10 57.71 -8.46 -44.58
N LEU A 11 57.56 -7.43 -43.72
CA LEU A 11 57.77 -7.56 -42.27
C LEU A 11 56.47 -7.63 -41.44
N LEU A 12 55.29 -7.45 -42.06
CA LEU A 12 54.02 -7.58 -41.34
C LEU A 12 53.46 -9.03 -41.29
N CYS A 13 53.93 -9.93 -42.16
CA CYS A 13 53.44 -11.32 -42.18
C CYS A 13 54.22 -12.30 -41.26
N ALA A 14 55.30 -11.87 -40.62
CA ALA A 14 56.06 -12.71 -39.68
C ALA A 14 55.83 -12.35 -38.19
N ALA A 15 55.21 -11.21 -37.89
CA ALA A 15 54.98 -10.76 -36.51
C ALA A 15 53.61 -11.15 -35.93
N ILE A 16 52.73 -11.80 -36.70
CA ILE A 16 51.37 -12.20 -36.26
C ILE A 16 51.31 -13.66 -35.75
N LYS A 17 52.44 -14.38 -35.68
CA LYS A 17 52.47 -15.76 -35.18
C LYS A 17 52.98 -15.95 -33.74
N ASN A 18 53.39 -14.89 -33.04
CA ASN A 18 53.79 -14.93 -31.64
C ASN A 18 53.19 -13.76 -30.84
N ALA A 19 51.90 -13.51 -31.00
CA ALA A 19 51.13 -12.80 -29.98
C ALA A 19 50.57 -13.87 -29.05
N ASP A 20 51.12 -13.89 -27.84
CA ASP A 20 50.83 -14.82 -26.76
C ASP A 20 49.40 -15.34 -26.78
N ASN A 21 49.31 -16.64 -27.03
CA ASN A 21 48.21 -17.47 -26.58
C ASN A 21 48.28 -17.48 -25.04
N LYS A 22 47.94 -16.36 -24.38
CA LYS A 22 47.61 -16.33 -22.95
C LYS A 22 46.37 -17.20 -22.82
N SER A 23 46.58 -18.47 -22.47
CA SER A 23 45.49 -19.33 -22.05
C SER A 23 44.92 -18.72 -20.77
N MET A 24 43.94 -17.83 -20.91
CA MET A 24 42.99 -17.61 -19.83
C MET A 24 42.53 -18.99 -19.38
N SER A 25 42.62 -19.31 -18.09
CA SER A 25 42.02 -20.54 -17.59
C SER A 25 40.55 -20.52 -18.00
N VAL A 26 40.16 -21.42 -18.90
CA VAL A 26 38.81 -21.44 -19.48
C VAL A 26 37.83 -21.76 -18.34
N PRO A 27 36.81 -20.91 -18.09
CA PRO A 27 35.81 -21.21 -17.07
C PRO A 27 35.18 -22.57 -17.33
N THR A 28 35.04 -23.36 -16.27
CA THR A 28 34.40 -24.67 -16.28
C THR A 28 32.94 -24.57 -16.79
N ASP A 29 32.37 -25.69 -17.26
CA ASP A 29 30.95 -25.75 -17.65
C ASP A 29 30.02 -25.27 -16.53
N PHE A 30 30.37 -25.58 -15.27
CA PHE A 30 29.68 -25.09 -14.09
C PHE A 30 29.75 -23.56 -13.96
N GLU A 31 30.93 -22.95 -14.06
CA GLU A 31 31.11 -21.50 -13.95
C GLU A 31 30.34 -20.75 -15.05
N ASN A 32 30.35 -21.27 -16.28
CA ASN A 32 29.58 -20.69 -17.38
C ASN A 32 28.07 -20.69 -17.09
N LYS A 33 27.52 -21.83 -16.60
CA LYS A 33 26.11 -21.93 -16.17
C LYS A 33 25.80 -21.01 -15.00
N LEU A 34 26.70 -20.94 -14.01
CA LEU A 34 26.57 -20.09 -12.82
C LEU A 34 26.50 -18.61 -13.19
N TYR A 35 27.41 -18.16 -14.06
CA TYR A 35 27.47 -16.76 -14.50
C TYR A 35 26.25 -16.38 -15.34
N ALA A 36 25.78 -17.28 -16.19
CA ALA A 36 24.54 -17.06 -16.96
C ALA A 36 23.32 -16.94 -16.04
N ALA A 37 23.13 -17.88 -15.11
CA ALA A 37 22.01 -17.87 -14.17
C ALA A 37 22.01 -16.61 -13.28
N ALA A 38 23.18 -16.18 -12.82
CA ALA A 38 23.29 -14.96 -12.01
C ALA A 38 22.95 -13.68 -12.80
N ASN A 39 23.35 -13.59 -14.08
CA ASN A 39 22.99 -12.48 -14.95
C ASN A 39 21.48 -12.45 -15.20
N GLU A 40 20.87 -13.60 -15.50
CA GLU A 40 19.43 -13.73 -15.72
C GLU A 40 18.65 -13.32 -14.47
N LYS A 41 19.03 -13.84 -13.30
CA LYS A 41 18.41 -13.49 -12.03
C LYS A 41 18.58 -12.01 -11.69
N THR A 42 19.74 -11.42 -11.98
CA THR A 42 19.96 -9.97 -11.83
C THR A 42 18.98 -9.16 -12.68
N ALA A 43 18.84 -9.50 -13.96
CA ALA A 43 17.89 -8.86 -14.86
C ALA A 43 16.45 -9.01 -14.37
N TRP A 44 16.08 -10.19 -13.83
CA TRP A 44 14.77 -10.42 -13.24
C TRP A 44 14.50 -9.54 -12.01
N TYR A 45 15.48 -9.38 -11.11
CA TYR A 45 15.32 -8.48 -9.96
C TYR A 45 15.12 -7.03 -10.41
N ASP A 46 15.95 -6.55 -11.34
CA ASP A 46 15.86 -5.18 -11.87
C ASP A 46 14.54 -4.94 -12.62
N GLY A 47 14.05 -5.93 -13.38
CA GLY A 47 12.82 -5.80 -14.17
C GLY A 47 11.52 -6.12 -13.42
N THR A 48 11.57 -6.89 -12.33
CA THR A 48 10.36 -7.46 -11.70
C THR A 48 10.26 -7.20 -10.20
N ALA A 49 11.27 -7.59 -9.41
CA ALA A 49 11.17 -7.57 -7.95
C ALA A 49 11.44 -6.18 -7.35
N LEU A 50 12.45 -5.48 -7.86
CA LEU A 50 12.81 -4.15 -7.38
C LEU A 50 11.78 -3.06 -7.73
N PRO A 51 11.12 -3.06 -8.90
CA PRO A 51 9.98 -2.17 -9.13
C PRO A 51 8.87 -2.33 -8.08
N LYS A 52 8.53 -3.57 -7.71
CA LYS A 52 7.55 -3.85 -6.64
C LYS A 52 8.01 -3.30 -5.29
N LEU A 53 9.31 -3.38 -4.99
CA LEU A 53 9.89 -2.79 -3.78
C LEU A 53 9.69 -1.27 -3.74
N VAL A 54 9.88 -0.58 -4.87
CA VAL A 54 9.61 0.87 -4.97
C VAL A 54 8.15 1.18 -4.68
N ASP A 55 7.23 0.42 -5.26
CA ASP A 55 5.79 0.63 -5.05
C ASP A 55 5.37 0.38 -3.60
N GLU A 56 5.92 -0.63 -2.94
CA GLU A 56 5.72 -0.84 -1.50
C GLU A 56 6.24 0.35 -0.67
N TYR A 57 7.43 0.89 -0.97
CA TYR A 57 7.93 2.08 -0.29
C TYR A 57 7.06 3.32 -0.51
N ARG A 58 6.54 3.53 -1.72
CA ARG A 58 5.62 4.63 -2.04
C ARG A 58 4.31 4.52 -1.27
N ASN A 59 3.73 3.32 -1.25
CA ASN A 59 2.52 3.04 -0.49
C ASN A 59 2.75 3.23 1.01
N TYR A 60 3.88 2.71 1.51
CA TYR A 60 4.27 2.89 2.91
C TYR A 60 4.38 4.38 3.27
N ARG A 61 5.10 5.17 2.47
CA ARG A 61 5.24 6.62 2.69
C ARG A 61 3.90 7.35 2.69
N SER A 62 3.00 7.02 1.75
CA SER A 62 1.67 7.64 1.67
C SER A 62 0.85 7.41 2.96
N VAL A 63 0.85 6.18 3.47
CA VAL A 63 0.15 5.85 4.72
C VAL A 63 0.85 6.47 5.92
N PHE A 64 2.19 6.50 5.94
CA PHE A 64 2.94 7.20 6.98
C PHE A 64 2.61 8.70 7.01
N ASN A 65 2.46 9.36 5.86
CA ASN A 65 2.03 10.76 5.76
C ASN A 65 0.63 10.99 6.33
N THR A 66 -0.26 10.02 6.19
CA THR A 66 -1.57 10.04 6.84
C THR A 66 -1.44 10.04 8.36
N VAL A 67 -0.58 9.16 8.91
CA VAL A 67 -0.27 9.13 10.35
C VAL A 67 0.35 10.45 10.80
N LEU A 68 1.34 10.96 10.08
CA LEU A 68 2.03 12.21 10.41
C LEU A 68 1.06 13.40 10.45
N SER A 69 0.20 13.52 9.43
CA SER A 69 -0.83 14.58 9.38
C SER A 69 -1.82 14.46 10.54
N LEU A 70 -2.22 13.25 10.91
CA LEU A 70 -3.10 13.02 12.05
C LEU A 70 -2.47 13.51 13.36
N LEU A 71 -1.19 13.20 13.59
CA LEU A 71 -0.46 13.61 14.80
C LEU A 71 -0.30 15.14 14.88
N LEU A 72 0.02 15.79 13.76
CA LEU A 72 0.11 17.25 13.67
C LEU A 72 -1.25 17.92 13.93
N LYS A 73 -2.32 17.46 13.29
CA LYS A 73 -3.68 18.02 13.45
C LYS A 73 -4.19 17.90 14.88
N LYS A 74 -3.83 16.83 15.60
CA LYS A 74 -4.18 16.63 17.01
C LYS A 74 -3.21 17.29 17.99
N GLY A 75 -2.14 17.94 17.50
CA GLY A 75 -1.18 18.65 18.35
C GLY A 75 -0.26 17.76 19.18
N PHE A 76 -0.14 16.46 18.86
CA PHE A 76 0.76 15.55 19.58
C PHE A 76 2.24 15.78 19.26
N ILE A 77 2.52 16.37 18.09
CA ILE A 77 3.85 16.74 17.62
C ILE A 77 3.80 18.14 17.01
N GLN A 78 4.95 18.81 16.98
CA GLN A 78 5.10 20.11 16.32
C GLN A 78 5.62 19.95 14.88
N PRO A 79 5.28 20.87 13.97
CA PRO A 79 5.84 20.86 12.62
C PRO A 79 7.36 21.12 12.66
N ASP A 80 8.10 20.50 11.75
CA ASP A 80 9.52 20.76 11.55
C ASP A 80 9.71 22.11 10.84
N PRO A 81 10.29 23.13 11.50
CA PRO A 81 10.46 24.45 10.91
C PRO A 81 11.52 24.47 9.79
N TYR A 82 12.38 23.45 9.69
CA TYR A 82 13.50 23.41 8.76
C TYR A 82 13.29 22.44 7.58
N LYS A 83 12.08 21.90 7.42
CA LYS A 83 11.81 20.85 6.43
C LYS A 83 12.17 21.26 4.99
N VAL A 84 11.86 22.51 4.62
CA VAL A 84 12.02 23.01 3.24
C VAL A 84 13.49 23.15 2.83
N ASP A 85 14.39 23.32 3.79
CA ASP A 85 15.81 23.60 3.53
C ASP A 85 16.68 22.34 3.48
N LYS A 86 16.16 21.17 3.85
CA LYS A 86 16.92 19.91 3.92
C LYS A 86 17.00 19.22 2.55
N LYS A 87 18.22 19.10 2.00
CA LYS A 87 18.52 18.27 0.82
C LYS A 87 19.07 16.92 1.27
N ILE A 88 18.31 15.85 1.05
CA ILE A 88 18.76 14.47 1.32
C ILE A 88 19.28 13.87 0.01
N THR A 89 20.54 13.43 0.02
CA THR A 89 21.22 12.82 -1.14
C THR A 89 21.59 11.35 -0.92
N GLU A 90 21.41 10.85 0.30
CA GLU A 90 21.69 9.47 0.68
C GLU A 90 20.67 8.94 1.68
N ILE A 91 20.71 7.63 1.94
CA ILE A 91 19.82 6.99 2.92
C ILE A 91 20.27 7.39 4.32
N THR A 92 19.49 8.27 4.96
CA THR A 92 19.74 8.77 6.31
C THR A 92 18.79 8.13 7.32
N ILE A 93 19.32 7.72 8.47
CA ILE A 93 18.51 7.28 9.61
C ILE A 93 18.38 8.48 10.57
N PRO A 94 17.16 8.90 10.95
CA PRO A 94 16.99 9.98 11.90
C PRO A 94 17.56 9.63 13.28
N ASP A 95 17.73 10.65 14.11
CA ASP A 95 18.28 10.51 15.46
C ASP A 95 17.39 9.66 16.40
N GLU A 96 18.03 8.79 17.19
CA GLU A 96 17.39 7.92 18.17
C GLU A 96 17.82 8.22 19.62
N THR A 97 18.62 9.27 19.85
CA THR A 97 19.09 9.64 21.19
C THR A 97 17.94 9.96 22.15
N GLU A 98 18.18 9.83 23.44
CA GLU A 98 17.14 10.11 24.43
C GLU A 98 16.78 11.60 24.51
N PHE A 99 15.51 11.91 24.73
CA PHE A 99 15.02 13.28 24.89
C PHE A 99 14.17 13.45 26.15
N LYS A 100 14.07 14.69 26.64
CA LYS A 100 13.27 15.03 27.82
C LYS A 100 11.79 15.16 27.47
N GLU A 101 10.91 14.84 28.42
CA GLU A 101 9.45 14.89 28.19
C GLU A 101 8.95 16.27 27.77
N ASN A 102 9.55 17.35 28.29
CA ASN A 102 9.18 18.73 27.94
C ASN A 102 9.45 19.05 26.46
N ASP A 103 10.42 18.37 25.84
CA ASP A 103 10.82 18.60 24.44
C ASP A 103 10.14 17.60 23.48
N ARG A 104 9.32 16.69 24.01
CA ARG A 104 8.72 15.55 23.30
C ARG A 104 8.09 15.93 21.97
N ALA A 105 7.18 16.90 21.97
CA ALA A 105 6.41 17.25 20.79
C ALA A 105 7.30 17.86 19.69
N ALA A 106 8.31 18.64 20.06
CA ALA A 106 9.26 19.26 19.15
C ALA A 106 10.25 18.23 18.58
N VAL A 107 10.91 17.46 19.44
CA VAL A 107 11.93 16.47 19.04
C VAL A 107 11.31 15.35 18.21
N LEU A 108 10.16 14.81 18.64
CA LEU A 108 9.49 13.76 17.88
C LEU A 108 8.96 14.29 16.54
N GLY A 109 8.44 15.53 16.52
CA GLY A 109 7.99 16.19 15.28
C GLY A 109 9.11 16.32 14.25
N LEU A 110 10.28 16.82 14.67
CA LEU A 110 11.49 16.91 13.85
C LEU A 110 11.92 15.54 13.33
N ARG A 111 12.02 14.55 14.21
CA ARG A 111 12.47 13.19 13.88
C ARG A 111 11.54 12.46 12.91
N LEU A 112 10.22 12.61 13.06
CA LEU A 112 9.25 12.03 12.13
C LEU A 112 9.25 12.75 10.78
N SER A 113 9.51 14.06 10.75
CA SER A 113 9.72 14.83 9.52
C SER A 113 10.99 14.36 8.78
N GLU A 114 12.09 14.13 9.49
CA GLU A 114 13.32 13.58 8.91
C GLU A 114 13.12 12.17 8.38
N TYR A 115 12.39 11.34 9.13
CA TYR A 115 12.02 10.00 8.69
C TYR A 115 11.21 10.02 7.39
N GLU A 116 10.21 10.91 7.32
CA GLU A 116 9.39 11.12 6.13
C GLU A 116 10.23 11.57 4.93
N SER A 117 11.18 12.48 5.15
CA SER A 117 12.08 13.00 4.13
C SER A 117 13.02 11.90 3.61
N ALA A 118 13.48 10.99 4.49
CA ALA A 118 14.25 9.82 4.08
C ALA A 118 13.41 8.87 3.20
N LEU A 119 12.13 8.65 3.54
CA LEU A 119 11.21 7.87 2.70
C LEU A 119 10.95 8.56 1.35
N GLU A 120 10.83 9.88 1.35
CA GLU A 120 10.69 10.67 0.11
C GLU A 120 11.91 10.50 -0.80
N PHE A 121 13.11 10.60 -0.23
CA PHE A 121 14.36 10.35 -0.95
C PHE A 121 14.32 8.98 -1.64
N LEU A 122 13.93 7.93 -0.90
CA LEU A 122 13.80 6.58 -1.45
C LEU A 122 12.81 6.51 -2.61
N CYS A 123 11.64 7.13 -2.48
CA CYS A 123 10.56 7.02 -3.46
C CYS A 123 10.84 7.76 -4.78
N ASN A 124 11.57 8.87 -4.71
CA ASN A 124 11.67 9.84 -5.80
C ASN A 124 13.07 9.97 -6.39
N TYR A 125 14.13 9.69 -5.62
CA TYR A 125 15.50 9.99 -6.02
C TYR A 125 16.44 8.77 -5.95
N PHE A 126 16.16 7.80 -5.08
CA PHE A 126 16.96 6.59 -4.99
C PHE A 126 16.65 5.60 -6.13
N LYS A 127 17.66 5.24 -6.92
CA LYS A 127 17.53 4.23 -7.97
C LYS A 127 17.61 2.83 -7.36
N PHE A 128 16.49 2.10 -7.33
CA PHE A 128 16.50 0.69 -6.96
C PHE A 128 16.97 -0.14 -8.16
N SER A 129 18.22 -0.58 -8.11
CA SER A 129 18.77 -1.61 -8.99
C SER A 129 19.67 -2.54 -8.19
N VAL A 130 19.88 -3.76 -8.69
CA VAL A 130 20.83 -4.69 -8.10
C VAL A 130 22.17 -3.99 -7.99
N GLU A 131 22.69 -3.37 -9.05
CA GLU A 131 23.96 -2.62 -9.03
C GLU A 131 24.02 -1.60 -7.87
N ASN A 132 22.97 -0.78 -7.70
CA ASN A 132 22.96 0.31 -6.74
C ASN A 132 22.71 -0.15 -5.28
N LEU A 133 22.07 -1.31 -5.08
CA LEU A 133 21.80 -1.90 -3.77
C LEU A 133 23.00 -2.68 -3.23
N THR A 134 23.98 -1.97 -2.67
CA THR A 134 25.09 -2.60 -1.95
C THR A 134 24.62 -3.20 -0.61
N LEU A 135 25.36 -4.16 -0.05
CA LEU A 135 25.05 -4.73 1.28
C LEU A 135 24.94 -3.65 2.36
N GLU A 136 25.78 -2.61 2.30
CA GLU A 136 25.72 -1.46 3.20
C GLU A 136 24.41 -0.67 3.04
N ARG A 137 23.99 -0.39 1.80
CA ARG A 137 22.73 0.33 1.53
C ARG A 137 21.52 -0.50 1.94
N ILE A 138 21.53 -1.81 1.69
CA ILE A 138 20.47 -2.70 2.17
C ILE A 138 20.41 -2.69 3.70
N LYS A 139 21.56 -2.72 4.39
CA LYS A 139 21.61 -2.57 5.86
C LYS A 139 21.00 -1.24 6.32
N LYS A 140 21.31 -0.12 5.65
CA LYS A 140 20.69 1.19 5.94
C LYS A 140 19.17 1.15 5.70
N LEU A 141 18.69 0.54 4.62
CA LEU A 141 17.25 0.36 4.38
C LEU A 141 16.57 -0.44 5.50
N VAL A 142 17.18 -1.55 5.93
CA VAL A 142 16.67 -2.36 7.05
C VAL A 142 16.67 -1.56 8.36
N GLN A 143 17.70 -0.74 8.62
CA GLN A 143 17.71 0.15 9.78
C GLN A 143 16.59 1.19 9.71
N LEU A 144 16.35 1.80 8.54
CA LEU A 144 15.28 2.76 8.33
C LEU A 144 13.90 2.11 8.54
N ASN A 145 13.69 0.90 8.01
CA ASN A 145 12.47 0.13 8.21
C ASN A 145 12.20 -0.18 9.69
N ASN A 146 13.25 -0.33 10.49
CA ASN A 146 13.20 -0.63 11.92
C ASN A 146 13.36 0.60 12.83
N TYR A 147 13.37 1.80 12.26
CA TYR A 147 13.44 3.05 13.01
C TYR A 147 12.24 3.18 13.96
N ILE A 148 11.03 2.87 13.45
CA ILE A 148 9.81 2.74 14.25
C ILE A 148 9.43 1.27 14.33
N SER A 149 9.23 0.78 15.55
CA SER A 149 8.89 -0.63 15.81
C SER A 149 7.39 -0.87 15.69
N TRP A 150 6.83 -0.77 14.48
CA TRP A 150 5.37 -0.83 14.21
C TRP A 150 4.66 -2.07 14.79
N ASN A 151 5.34 -3.22 14.82
CA ASN A 151 4.80 -4.48 15.35
C ASN A 151 4.78 -4.55 16.88
N SER A 152 5.47 -3.63 17.55
CA SER A 152 5.64 -3.61 19.01
C SER A 152 5.52 -2.19 19.55
N LEU A 153 4.57 -1.42 19.03
CA LEU A 153 4.20 -0.10 19.53
C LEU A 153 3.42 -0.25 20.85
N MET A 154 4.13 -0.67 21.89
CA MET A 154 3.67 -0.71 23.26
C MET A 154 4.49 0.29 24.09
N ASN A 155 3.95 0.68 25.25
CA ASN A 155 4.61 1.56 26.22
C ASN A 155 5.93 0.96 26.77
N THR A 156 6.28 -0.26 26.38
CA THR A 156 7.48 -1.02 26.76
C THR A 156 8.54 -1.12 25.65
N ALA A 157 8.36 -0.41 24.53
CA ALA A 157 9.36 -0.44 23.45
C ALA A 157 10.72 0.08 23.94
N ALA A 158 11.80 -0.64 23.58
CA ALA A 158 13.16 -0.29 24.01
C ALA A 158 13.63 1.07 23.44
N LYS A 159 13.21 1.41 22.22
CA LYS A 159 13.53 2.69 21.58
C LYS A 159 12.56 3.78 22.06
N GLN A 160 13.08 4.90 22.57
CA GLN A 160 12.27 5.99 23.10
C GLN A 160 11.27 6.53 22.06
N ASN A 161 11.67 6.74 20.80
CA ASN A 161 10.77 7.20 19.73
C ASN A 161 9.54 6.28 19.55
N SER A 162 9.75 4.96 19.50
CA SER A 162 8.68 3.96 19.37
C SER A 162 7.77 3.92 20.61
N ARG A 163 8.36 4.06 21.80
CA ARG A 163 7.60 4.10 23.06
C ARG A 163 6.70 5.34 23.12
N THR A 164 7.26 6.50 22.82
CA THR A 164 6.54 7.78 22.80
C THR A 164 5.42 7.79 21.75
N LEU A 165 5.63 7.19 20.57
CA LEU A 165 4.57 6.96 19.58
C LEU A 165 3.49 6.01 20.11
N GLY A 166 3.87 4.91 20.77
CA GLY A 166 2.94 3.97 21.39
C GLY A 166 2.01 4.63 22.42
N GLU A 167 2.56 5.52 23.25
CA GLU A 167 1.79 6.32 24.21
C GLU A 167 0.81 7.28 23.49
N ILE A 168 1.26 8.00 22.46
CA ILE A 168 0.39 8.90 21.68
C ILE A 168 -0.74 8.10 21.02
N PHE A 169 -0.42 6.95 20.43
CA PHE A 169 -1.40 6.10 19.78
C PHE A 169 -2.40 5.52 20.77
N THR A 170 -1.96 5.20 21.99
CA THR A 170 -2.85 4.78 23.08
C THR A 170 -3.80 5.91 23.47
N ALA A 171 -3.29 7.14 23.60
CA ALA A 171 -4.12 8.31 23.89
C ALA A 171 -5.16 8.57 22.77
N ILE A 172 -4.78 8.42 21.50
CA ILE A 172 -5.72 8.52 20.37
C ILE A 172 -6.81 7.45 20.47
N LYS A 173 -6.43 6.20 20.77
CA LYS A 173 -7.35 5.06 20.90
C LYS A 173 -8.32 5.19 22.08
N MET A 174 -7.91 5.86 23.15
CA MET A 174 -8.78 6.17 24.30
C MET A 174 -9.67 7.39 24.08
N GLY A 175 -9.41 8.18 23.04
CA GLY A 175 -10.22 9.35 22.70
C GLY A 175 -11.59 8.99 22.13
N SER A 176 -12.51 9.97 22.13
CA SER A 176 -13.88 9.82 21.60
C SER A 176 -13.98 9.92 20.07
N ASP A 177 -12.92 10.34 19.38
CA ASP A 177 -12.87 10.51 17.93
C ASP A 177 -12.62 9.17 17.21
N THR A 178 -13.72 8.45 16.96
CA THR A 178 -13.72 7.12 16.33
C THR A 178 -13.14 7.11 14.91
N LEU A 179 -13.20 8.23 14.17
CA LEU A 179 -12.62 8.34 12.84
C LEU A 179 -11.09 8.28 12.92
N SER A 180 -10.50 9.07 13.81
CA SER A 180 -9.05 9.07 14.01
C SER A 180 -8.53 7.72 14.52
N VAL A 181 -9.31 7.03 15.37
CA VAL A 181 -8.99 5.67 15.83
C VAL A 181 -8.99 4.68 14.65
N GLY A 182 -10.01 4.74 13.78
CA GLY A 182 -10.09 3.91 12.58
C GLY A 182 -8.92 4.13 11.63
N VAL A 183 -8.66 5.39 11.28
CA VAL A 183 -7.54 5.79 10.39
C VAL A 183 -6.20 5.31 10.95
N LEU A 184 -5.97 5.47 12.26
CA LEU A 184 -4.73 5.04 12.91
C LEU A 184 -4.57 3.51 12.85
N ASN A 185 -5.61 2.74 13.15
CA ASN A 185 -5.56 1.28 13.14
C ASN A 185 -5.32 0.73 11.73
N ASP A 186 -6.04 1.26 10.73
CA ASP A 186 -5.86 0.86 9.33
C ASP A 186 -4.45 1.20 8.83
N SER A 187 -3.93 2.37 9.22
CA SER A 187 -2.58 2.79 8.87
C SER A 187 -1.52 1.87 9.47
N ILE A 188 -1.61 1.54 10.77
CA ILE A 188 -0.67 0.63 11.43
C ILE A 188 -0.71 -0.75 10.76
N ASN A 189 -1.90 -1.30 10.53
CA ASN A 189 -2.07 -2.60 9.88
C ASN A 189 -1.47 -2.63 8.47
N PHE A 190 -1.65 -1.57 7.70
CA PHE A 190 -1.07 -1.45 6.38
C PHE A 190 0.46 -1.37 6.43
N ILE A 191 0.99 -0.49 7.28
CA ILE A 191 2.44 -0.28 7.44
C ILE A 191 3.13 -1.59 7.82
N THR A 192 2.62 -2.32 8.81
CA THR A 192 3.17 -3.62 9.24
C THR A 192 3.25 -4.61 8.08
N LYS A 193 2.19 -4.72 7.26
CA LYS A 193 2.17 -5.65 6.11
C LYS A 193 3.12 -5.22 5.01
N SER A 194 3.18 -3.92 4.71
CA SER A 194 4.08 -3.38 3.69
C SER A 194 5.54 -3.55 4.08
N LEU A 195 5.92 -3.23 5.31
CA LEU A 195 7.27 -3.45 5.84
C LEU A 195 7.67 -4.92 5.84
N ALA A 196 6.75 -5.85 6.11
CA ALA A 196 7.03 -7.28 6.00
C ALA A 196 7.40 -7.66 4.55
N ARG A 197 6.66 -7.18 3.55
CA ARG A 197 6.97 -7.43 2.13
C ARG A 197 8.30 -6.79 1.70
N ILE A 198 8.52 -5.54 2.09
CA ILE A 198 9.79 -4.82 1.86
C ILE A 198 10.97 -5.63 2.41
N ASN A 199 10.89 -6.06 3.68
CA ASN A 199 11.98 -6.79 4.32
C ASN A 199 12.23 -8.16 3.69
N THR A 200 11.19 -8.86 3.21
CA THR A 200 11.36 -10.10 2.45
C THR A 200 12.14 -9.85 1.17
N ILE A 201 11.76 -8.87 0.36
CA ILE A 201 12.48 -8.55 -0.89
C ILE A 201 13.93 -8.14 -0.58
N LEU A 202 14.16 -7.31 0.44
CA LEU A 202 15.52 -6.90 0.83
C LEU A 202 16.38 -8.09 1.29
N LYS A 203 15.79 -9.07 1.97
CA LYS A 203 16.47 -10.32 2.33
C LYS A 203 16.85 -11.10 1.08
N ASP A 204 15.93 -11.29 0.16
CA ASP A 204 16.20 -12.07 -1.05
C ASP A 204 17.27 -11.38 -1.94
N VAL A 205 17.26 -10.05 -2.01
CA VAL A 205 18.32 -9.25 -2.67
C VAL A 205 19.64 -9.36 -1.93
N THR A 206 19.65 -9.41 -0.60
CA THR A 206 20.87 -9.63 0.21
C THR A 206 21.50 -10.97 -0.13
N ASP A 207 20.68 -12.01 -0.24
CA ASP A 207 21.15 -13.35 -0.59
C ASP A 207 21.72 -13.36 -2.01
N LEU A 208 21.04 -12.75 -3.00
CA LEU A 208 21.60 -12.56 -4.34
C LEU A 208 22.93 -11.79 -4.31
N LYS A 209 23.06 -10.75 -3.48
CA LYS A 209 24.28 -9.94 -3.39
C LYS A 209 25.48 -10.73 -2.87
N LYS A 210 25.25 -11.66 -1.94
CA LYS A 210 26.30 -12.58 -1.47
C LYS A 210 26.73 -13.52 -2.61
N GLU A 211 25.80 -14.05 -3.38
CA GLU A 211 26.13 -14.90 -4.54
C GLU A 211 26.89 -14.13 -5.62
N LEU A 212 26.49 -12.88 -5.92
CA LEU A 212 27.19 -12.02 -6.87
C LEU A 212 28.61 -11.67 -6.39
N TYR A 213 28.81 -11.47 -5.09
CA TYR A 213 30.15 -11.31 -4.51
C TYR A 213 30.99 -12.57 -4.72
N LYS A 214 30.45 -13.76 -4.44
CA LYS A 214 31.17 -15.02 -4.66
C LYS A 214 31.55 -15.21 -6.13
N ILE A 215 30.65 -14.85 -7.05
CA ILE A 215 30.92 -14.89 -8.49
C ILE A 215 32.02 -13.91 -8.90
N ASP A 216 32.04 -12.70 -8.35
CA ASP A 216 33.11 -11.72 -8.64
C ASP A 216 34.47 -12.23 -8.17
N VAL A 217 34.52 -12.86 -7.00
CA VAL A 217 35.73 -13.55 -6.48
C VAL A 217 36.17 -14.66 -7.42
N ARG A 218 35.26 -15.50 -7.93
CA ARG A 218 35.60 -16.56 -8.89
C ARG A 218 36.23 -15.99 -10.15
N LYS A 219 35.56 -15.03 -10.78
CA LYS A 219 36.01 -14.40 -12.03
C LYS A 219 37.36 -13.69 -11.90
N LYS A 220 37.59 -13.01 -10.78
CA LYS A 220 38.79 -12.18 -10.60
C LYS A 220 39.97 -12.90 -9.97
N ILE A 221 39.71 -13.96 -9.19
CA ILE A 221 40.74 -14.72 -8.48
C ILE A 221 40.87 -16.11 -9.08
N LEU A 222 39.86 -16.96 -8.93
CA LEU A 222 39.96 -18.39 -9.30
C LEU A 222 40.17 -18.62 -10.79
N ASP A 223 39.60 -17.74 -11.63
CA ASP A 223 39.72 -17.80 -13.09
C ASP A 223 40.90 -16.95 -13.63
N SER A 224 41.77 -16.46 -12.74
CA SER A 224 42.94 -15.67 -13.12
C SER A 224 44.17 -16.54 -13.37
N ASP A 225 45.00 -16.14 -14.34
CA ASP A 225 46.28 -16.80 -14.65
C ASP A 225 47.20 -16.86 -13.43
N ALA A 226 47.14 -15.84 -12.56
CA ALA A 226 47.94 -15.76 -11.34
C ALA A 226 47.54 -16.83 -10.29
N PHE A 227 46.30 -17.31 -10.34
CA PHE A 227 45.78 -18.31 -9.41
C PHE A 227 45.78 -19.73 -9.99
N ALA A 228 45.94 -19.88 -11.31
CA ALA A 228 45.91 -21.19 -11.97
C ALA A 228 46.85 -22.24 -11.34
N PRO A 229 48.12 -21.93 -10.97
CA PRO A 229 49.00 -22.91 -10.32
C PRO A 229 48.51 -23.32 -8.92
N VAL A 230 47.86 -22.39 -8.20
CA VAL A 230 47.34 -22.63 -6.85
C VAL A 230 46.07 -23.48 -6.92
N ARG A 231 45.28 -23.32 -7.99
CA ARG A 231 44.02 -24.05 -8.19
C ARG A 231 44.20 -25.57 -8.25
N GLU A 232 45.32 -26.06 -8.79
CA GLU A 232 45.63 -27.50 -8.88
C GLU A 232 45.87 -28.14 -7.51
N THR A 233 46.27 -27.35 -6.51
CA THR A 233 46.60 -27.82 -5.15
C THR A 233 45.59 -27.35 -4.10
N LEU A 234 44.46 -26.81 -4.55
CA LEU A 234 43.43 -26.24 -3.69
C LEU A 234 42.75 -27.35 -2.87
N THR A 235 42.74 -27.17 -1.55
CA THR A 235 42.06 -28.05 -0.59
C THR A 235 41.17 -27.23 0.34
N SER A 236 40.28 -27.92 1.06
CA SER A 236 39.44 -27.28 2.08
C SER A 236 40.26 -26.61 3.20
N GLU A 237 41.49 -27.08 3.45
CA GLU A 237 42.38 -26.59 4.52
C GLU A 237 43.18 -25.36 4.10
N ASN A 238 43.67 -25.32 2.86
CA ASN A 238 44.51 -24.22 2.37
C ASN A 238 43.72 -23.12 1.61
N GLY A 239 42.49 -23.42 1.18
CA GLY A 239 41.80 -22.60 0.17
C GLY A 239 41.50 -21.17 0.60
N VAL A 240 41.10 -20.94 1.85
CA VAL A 240 40.82 -19.58 2.35
C VAL A 240 42.09 -18.74 2.40
N TYR A 241 43.21 -19.34 2.79
CA TYR A 241 44.51 -18.67 2.83
C TYR A 241 44.99 -18.35 1.40
N ALA A 242 44.91 -19.32 0.49
CA ALA A 242 45.24 -19.14 -0.92
C ALA A 242 44.46 -17.98 -1.55
N VAL A 243 43.13 -17.94 -1.36
CA VAL A 243 42.30 -16.83 -1.89
C VAL A 243 42.69 -15.49 -1.26
N ARG A 244 43.03 -15.47 0.04
CA ARG A 244 43.42 -14.24 0.75
C ARG A 244 44.69 -13.62 0.19
N GLU A 245 45.69 -14.40 -0.19
CA GLU A 245 46.95 -13.89 -0.76
C GLU A 245 46.72 -13.11 -2.07
N HIS A 246 45.74 -13.53 -2.87
CA HIS A 246 45.41 -12.90 -4.15
C HIS A 246 44.28 -11.86 -4.05
N PHE A 247 43.66 -11.70 -2.88
CA PHE A 247 42.44 -10.92 -2.75
C PHE A 247 42.66 -9.42 -2.93
N ALA A 248 43.66 -8.85 -2.25
CA ALA A 248 43.89 -7.40 -2.28
C ALA A 248 44.26 -6.89 -3.70
N SER A 249 45.02 -7.68 -4.45
CA SER A 249 45.41 -7.35 -5.83
C SER A 249 44.25 -7.47 -6.82
N ALA A 250 43.37 -8.47 -6.65
CA ALA A 250 42.27 -8.71 -7.57
C ALA A 250 40.98 -7.92 -7.25
N MET A 251 40.68 -7.73 -5.96
CA MET A 251 39.40 -7.18 -5.47
C MET A 251 39.53 -5.73 -4.95
N GLY A 252 40.76 -5.22 -4.80
CA GLY A 252 41.04 -3.85 -4.39
C GLY A 252 40.48 -3.53 -2.99
N LYS A 253 39.58 -2.55 -2.92
CA LYS A 253 38.99 -2.07 -1.66
C LYS A 253 37.78 -2.88 -1.18
N GLN A 254 37.41 -3.96 -1.87
CA GLN A 254 36.28 -4.77 -1.41
C GLN A 254 36.61 -5.46 -0.07
N PRO A 255 35.62 -5.64 0.82
CA PRO A 255 35.82 -6.34 2.08
C PRO A 255 36.00 -7.85 1.86
N PHE A 256 36.90 -8.47 2.64
CA PHE A 256 37.12 -9.92 2.65
C PHE A 256 36.10 -10.61 3.57
N TYR A 257 35.10 -11.27 2.99
CA TYR A 257 34.10 -12.04 3.76
C TYR A 257 34.50 -13.51 3.91
N THR A 258 35.17 -13.87 5.01
CA THR A 258 35.69 -15.22 5.26
C THR A 258 34.65 -16.32 5.05
N GLU A 259 33.43 -16.16 5.56
CA GLU A 259 32.35 -17.14 5.43
C GLU A 259 31.97 -17.39 3.96
N LEU A 260 31.85 -16.34 3.15
CA LEU A 260 31.53 -16.46 1.73
C LEU A 260 32.69 -17.09 0.95
N ILE A 261 33.94 -16.82 1.34
CA ILE A 261 35.10 -17.50 0.75
C ILE A 261 35.10 -18.98 1.12
N GLN A 262 34.78 -19.34 2.37
CA GLN A 262 34.65 -20.74 2.78
C GLN A 262 33.59 -21.48 1.97
N GLU A 263 32.44 -20.85 1.69
CA GLU A 263 31.43 -21.41 0.80
C GLU A 263 31.98 -21.66 -0.61
N ILE A 264 32.74 -20.72 -1.19
CA ILE A 264 33.40 -20.93 -2.49
C ILE A 264 34.32 -22.14 -2.44
N ILE A 265 35.17 -22.25 -1.41
CA ILE A 265 36.11 -23.37 -1.28
C ILE A 265 35.35 -24.70 -1.15
N GLN A 266 34.30 -24.75 -0.35
CA GLN A 266 33.46 -25.96 -0.24
C GLN A 266 32.84 -26.35 -1.60
N GLU A 267 32.33 -25.37 -2.35
CA GLU A 267 31.78 -25.56 -3.70
C GLU A 267 32.86 -26.05 -4.71
N GLU A 268 34.16 -25.92 -4.41
CA GLU A 268 35.27 -26.41 -5.26
C GLU A 268 35.88 -27.74 -4.79
N THR A 269 36.03 -27.93 -3.47
CA THR A 269 36.88 -28.99 -2.89
C THR A 269 36.15 -30.01 -2.03
N ALA A 270 34.89 -29.76 -1.64
CA ALA A 270 34.17 -30.68 -0.76
C ALA A 270 33.83 -32.02 -1.45
N PRO A 271 33.70 -33.13 -0.71
CA PRO A 271 33.31 -34.42 -1.27
C PRO A 271 31.94 -34.40 -1.97
N ASP A 272 31.03 -33.54 -1.52
CA ASP A 272 29.67 -33.35 -2.03
C ASP A 272 29.54 -32.12 -2.95
N LYS A 273 30.65 -31.62 -3.51
CA LYS A 273 30.69 -30.40 -4.33
C LYS A 273 29.67 -30.36 -5.46
N GLU A 274 29.39 -31.47 -6.14
CA GLU A 274 28.43 -31.50 -7.25
C GLU A 274 27.01 -31.18 -6.75
N THR A 275 26.63 -31.71 -5.58
CA THR A 275 25.35 -31.40 -4.92
C THR A 275 25.29 -29.94 -4.49
N LEU A 276 26.38 -29.38 -3.95
CA LEU A 276 26.46 -27.97 -3.56
C LEU A 276 26.30 -27.04 -4.78
N ARG A 277 26.96 -27.38 -5.89
CA ARG A 277 26.91 -26.67 -7.16
C ARG A 277 25.51 -26.72 -7.78
N GLU A 278 24.88 -27.88 -7.77
CA GLU A 278 23.49 -28.05 -8.23
C GLU A 278 22.52 -27.21 -7.38
N ASN A 279 22.64 -27.26 -6.06
CA ASN A 279 21.84 -26.45 -5.15
C ASN A 279 22.01 -24.94 -5.38
N LEU A 280 23.24 -24.50 -5.67
CA LEU A 280 23.52 -23.11 -6.00
C LEU A 280 22.86 -22.70 -7.33
N LEU A 281 22.98 -23.53 -8.37
CA LEU A 281 22.31 -23.30 -9.65
C LEU A 281 20.79 -23.28 -9.50
N ASN A 282 20.21 -24.18 -8.71
CA ASN A 282 18.78 -24.19 -8.40
C ASN A 282 18.33 -22.94 -7.64
N ARG A 283 19.15 -22.44 -6.71
CA ARG A 283 18.88 -21.21 -5.98
C ARG A 283 18.93 -19.99 -6.90
N LEU A 284 19.90 -19.93 -7.82
CA LEU A 284 20.05 -18.85 -8.80
C LEU A 284 19.15 -18.97 -10.01
N GLY A 285 18.60 -20.15 -10.26
CA GLY A 285 17.55 -20.37 -11.23
C GLY A 285 16.40 -19.42 -10.94
N ILE A 286 15.96 -18.71 -11.95
CA ILE A 286 14.63 -18.12 -11.92
C ILE A 286 13.71 -19.33 -11.94
N LYS A 287 13.08 -19.64 -10.80
CA LYS A 287 11.93 -20.53 -10.81
C LYS A 287 10.99 -19.93 -11.85
N GLU A 288 10.90 -20.54 -13.04
CA GLU A 288 9.87 -20.22 -14.04
C GLU A 288 8.61 -20.04 -13.23
N ALA A 289 8.13 -18.79 -13.16
CA ALA A 289 7.30 -18.29 -12.09
C ALA A 289 6.46 -19.45 -11.55
N GLU A 290 6.87 -20.04 -10.41
CA GLU A 290 6.03 -20.96 -9.65
C GLU A 290 4.74 -20.20 -9.63
N THR A 291 3.79 -20.67 -10.45
CA THR A 291 2.69 -19.87 -11.01
C THR A 291 2.41 -18.77 -10.03
N ILE A 292 2.70 -17.48 -10.32
CA ILE A 292 2.26 -16.35 -9.48
C ILE A 292 0.93 -16.84 -9.00
N LYS A 293 0.79 -17.25 -7.72
CA LYS A 293 -0.37 -18.04 -7.28
C LYS A 293 -1.50 -17.24 -7.86
N LYS A 294 -2.17 -17.76 -8.91
CA LYS A 294 -3.00 -16.90 -9.78
C LYS A 294 -3.83 -16.18 -8.75
N GLN A 295 -3.59 -14.88 -8.56
CA GLN A 295 -4.36 -14.10 -7.60
C GLN A 295 -5.77 -14.40 -8.08
N PRO A 296 -6.54 -15.18 -7.31
CA PRO A 296 -7.56 -16.07 -7.84
C PRO A 296 -8.38 -15.21 -8.77
N LYS A 297 -8.32 -15.47 -10.09
CA LYS A 297 -8.66 -14.51 -11.16
C LYS A 297 -9.81 -13.67 -10.65
N ILE A 298 -9.49 -12.46 -10.19
CA ILE A 298 -10.40 -11.76 -9.28
C ILE A 298 -11.67 -11.60 -10.09
N ASN A 299 -12.75 -12.21 -9.60
CA ASN A 299 -14.02 -12.14 -10.29
C ASN A 299 -14.51 -10.70 -10.07
N THR A 300 -14.10 -9.81 -10.96
CA THR A 300 -14.33 -8.37 -10.98
C THR A 300 -15.82 -8.08 -10.90
N LYS A 301 -16.62 -8.87 -11.63
CA LYS A 301 -18.08 -8.87 -11.54
C LYS A 301 -18.58 -9.24 -10.16
N GLU A 302 -18.07 -10.30 -9.53
CA GLU A 302 -18.46 -10.66 -8.15
C GLU A 302 -18.04 -9.56 -7.15
N LEU A 303 -16.94 -8.85 -7.39
CA LEU A 303 -16.51 -7.72 -6.58
C LEU A 303 -17.56 -6.60 -6.60
N LEU A 304 -18.07 -6.26 -7.78
CA LEU A 304 -19.16 -5.29 -7.95
C LEU A 304 -20.49 -5.80 -7.36
N ILE A 305 -20.84 -7.07 -7.57
CA ILE A 305 -22.05 -7.68 -6.97
C ILE A 305 -21.95 -7.67 -5.44
N SER A 306 -20.77 -7.96 -4.88
CA SER A 306 -20.54 -7.91 -3.44
C SER A 306 -20.69 -6.49 -2.88
N ALA A 307 -20.26 -5.47 -3.63
CA ALA A 307 -20.48 -4.08 -3.28
C ALA A 307 -21.97 -3.70 -3.30
N CYS A 308 -22.73 -4.18 -4.28
CA CYS A 308 -24.19 -4.04 -4.28
C CYS A 308 -24.87 -4.76 -3.10
N ARG A 309 -24.39 -5.94 -2.70
CA ARG A 309 -24.91 -6.66 -1.52
C ARG A 309 -24.72 -5.88 -0.22
N LEU A 310 -23.64 -5.11 -0.10
CA LEU A 310 -23.40 -4.26 1.08
C LEU A 310 -24.47 -3.17 1.26
N LEU A 311 -25.17 -2.75 0.19
CA LEU A 311 -26.32 -1.82 0.32
C LEU A 311 -27.43 -2.40 1.21
N ALA A 312 -27.54 -3.73 1.35
CA ALA A 312 -28.51 -4.35 2.24
C ALA A 312 -28.37 -3.92 3.70
N ALA A 313 -27.15 -3.58 4.13
CA ALA A 313 -26.89 -3.08 5.48
C ALA A 313 -27.51 -1.69 5.75
N LEU A 314 -27.92 -0.96 4.71
CA LEU A 314 -28.62 0.32 4.84
C LEU A 314 -30.10 0.13 5.22
N SER A 315 -30.72 -1.00 4.81
CA SER A 315 -32.13 -1.26 5.08
C SER A 315 -32.51 -1.17 6.57
N PRO A 316 -31.84 -1.87 7.51
CA PRO A 316 -32.22 -1.77 8.92
C PRO A 316 -32.09 -0.35 9.47
N GLN A 317 -31.13 0.44 8.98
CA GLN A 317 -30.95 1.83 9.39
C GLN A 317 -32.12 2.70 8.90
N TYR A 318 -32.50 2.57 7.63
CA TYR A 318 -33.65 3.33 7.10
C TYR A 318 -34.98 2.90 7.73
N THR A 319 -35.14 1.62 8.07
CA THR A 319 -36.29 1.12 8.83
C THR A 319 -36.37 1.74 10.23
N ALA A 320 -35.22 2.03 10.87
CA ALA A 320 -35.18 2.71 12.17
C ALA A 320 -35.37 4.24 12.06
N ILE A 321 -34.88 4.85 10.98
CA ILE A 321 -34.97 6.30 10.73
C ILE A 321 -36.40 6.73 10.43
N ALA A 322 -37.11 6.03 9.54
CA ALA A 322 -38.44 6.41 9.08
C ALA A 322 -39.46 6.66 10.21
N PRO A 323 -39.65 5.76 11.20
CA PRO A 323 -40.60 6.00 12.30
C PRO A 323 -40.16 7.16 13.19
N LYS A 324 -38.86 7.37 13.42
CA LYS A 324 -38.37 8.52 14.19
C LYS A 324 -38.68 9.85 13.51
N LEU A 325 -38.54 9.91 12.18
CA LEU A 325 -38.94 11.10 11.41
C LEU A 325 -40.44 11.33 11.47
N ASP A 326 -41.24 10.27 11.37
CA ASP A 326 -42.70 10.37 11.47
C ASP A 326 -43.15 10.84 12.86
N GLU A 327 -42.56 10.31 13.94
CA GLU A 327 -42.79 10.77 15.32
C GLU A 327 -42.46 12.26 15.48
N ASN A 328 -41.30 12.71 14.96
CA ASN A 328 -40.89 14.11 15.01
C ASN A 328 -41.84 15.01 14.19
N HIS A 329 -42.27 14.55 13.02
CA HIS A 329 -43.25 15.23 12.18
C HIS A 329 -44.61 15.39 12.89
N GLN A 330 -45.12 14.32 13.49
CA GLN A 330 -46.38 14.34 14.24
C GLN A 330 -46.30 15.26 15.46
N LEU A 331 -45.17 15.25 16.17
CA LEU A 331 -44.93 16.13 17.31
C LEU A 331 -45.01 17.59 16.87
N LEU A 332 -44.30 17.98 15.82
CA LEU A 332 -44.31 19.34 15.28
C LEU A 332 -45.71 19.75 14.77
N GLN A 333 -46.42 18.85 14.06
CA GLN A 333 -47.79 19.11 13.63
C GLN A 333 -48.75 19.34 14.81
N SER A 334 -48.57 18.62 15.91
CA SER A 334 -49.41 18.75 17.11
C SER A 334 -49.22 20.09 17.85
N GLU A 335 -48.08 20.76 17.68
CA GLU A 335 -47.85 22.11 18.22
C GLU A 335 -48.63 23.19 17.46
N HIS A 336 -48.79 23.02 16.15
CA HIS A 336 -49.43 24.01 15.27
C HIS A 336 -50.95 23.79 15.11
N HIS A 337 -51.45 22.62 15.49
CA HIS A 337 -52.80 22.19 15.17
C HIS A 337 -53.49 21.53 16.38
N GLY A 338 -54.39 22.29 17.03
CA GLY A 338 -55.25 21.78 18.11
C GLY A 338 -56.23 20.69 17.65
N PHE A 339 -56.96 20.11 18.61
CA PHE A 339 -57.93 19.01 18.48
C PHE A 339 -58.83 19.07 17.22
N TRP A 340 -59.20 20.28 16.78
CA TRP A 340 -59.99 20.55 15.56
C TRP A 340 -59.33 20.18 14.23
N ALA A 341 -58.00 20.16 14.14
CA ALA A 341 -57.29 19.76 12.93
C ALA A 341 -57.33 18.25 12.73
N LYS A 342 -57.20 17.46 13.80
CA LYS A 342 -57.36 15.99 13.76
C LYS A 342 -58.77 15.60 13.29
N LEU A 343 -59.79 16.36 13.69
CA LEU A 343 -61.18 16.20 13.21
C LEU A 343 -61.31 16.54 11.71
N LYS A 344 -60.65 17.61 11.24
CA LYS A 344 -60.65 18.03 9.83
C LYS A 344 -59.91 17.03 8.93
N THR A 345 -58.83 16.42 9.43
CA THR A 345 -58.09 15.33 8.76
C THR A 345 -58.96 14.07 8.66
N ALA A 346 -59.67 13.69 9.73
CA ALA A 346 -60.61 12.57 9.71
C ALA A 346 -61.78 12.79 8.72
N PHE A 347 -62.34 14.01 8.66
CA PHE A 347 -63.35 14.38 7.67
C PHE A 347 -62.81 14.33 6.24
N ARG A 348 -61.62 14.84 5.96
CA ARG A 348 -61.03 14.77 4.60
C ARG A 348 -60.75 13.35 4.13
N LYS A 349 -60.32 12.48 5.04
CA LYS A 349 -60.11 11.05 4.78
C LYS A 349 -61.42 10.32 4.45
N ALA A 350 -62.54 10.73 5.06
CA ALA A 350 -63.88 10.23 4.76
C ALA A 350 -64.45 10.72 3.41
N PHE A 351 -63.92 11.83 2.86
CA PHE A 351 -64.37 12.44 1.59
C PHE A 351 -63.34 12.33 0.44
N ASN A 352 -62.27 11.54 0.60
CA ASN A 352 -61.22 11.29 -0.42
C ASN A 352 -60.58 12.57 -1.01
N ILE A 353 -60.43 13.62 -0.18
CA ILE A 353 -59.80 14.88 -0.57
C ILE A 353 -58.29 14.76 -0.35
N ALA A 354 -57.49 14.97 -1.39
CA ALA A 354 -56.03 14.92 -1.31
C ALA A 354 -55.50 15.89 -0.23
N GLU A 355 -54.71 15.38 0.72
CA GLU A 355 -54.04 16.21 1.70
C GLU A 355 -53.01 17.11 1.02
N LYS A 356 -52.88 18.35 1.50
CA LYS A 356 -51.85 19.26 0.99
C LYS A 356 -50.47 18.68 1.36
N PRO A 357 -49.51 18.65 0.44
CA PRO A 357 -48.16 18.17 0.73
C PRO A 357 -47.55 19.00 1.87
N VAL A 358 -46.95 18.30 2.84
CA VAL A 358 -46.23 18.96 3.94
C VAL A 358 -44.81 19.19 3.49
N GLU A 359 -44.49 20.45 3.20
CA GLU A 359 -43.17 20.86 2.74
C GLU A 359 -42.34 21.45 3.89
N TYR A 360 -41.09 20.99 4.01
CA TYR A 360 -40.11 21.54 4.94
C TYR A 360 -38.96 22.19 4.19
N LYS A 361 -38.53 23.36 4.66
CA LYS A 361 -37.30 24.03 4.17
C LYS A 361 -36.13 23.57 5.02
N LEU A 362 -35.32 22.70 4.47
CA LEU A 362 -34.16 22.12 5.13
C LEU A 362 -32.90 22.88 4.75
N THR A 363 -32.04 23.12 5.73
CA THR A 363 -30.66 23.53 5.49
C THR A 363 -29.82 22.28 5.34
N VAL A 364 -29.22 22.10 4.17
CA VAL A 364 -28.39 20.94 3.85
C VAL A 364 -26.99 21.42 3.54
N ASN A 365 -26.00 20.83 4.21
CA ASN A 365 -24.60 21.17 4.02
C ASN A 365 -23.93 20.13 3.12
N ASP A 366 -23.42 20.56 1.97
CA ASP A 366 -22.66 19.69 1.07
C ASP A 366 -21.21 19.59 1.56
N PRO A 367 -20.75 18.42 2.06
CA PRO A 367 -19.42 18.29 2.63
C PRO A 367 -18.28 18.39 1.61
N TYR A 368 -18.56 18.28 0.31
CA TYR A 368 -17.55 18.40 -0.74
C TYR A 368 -17.33 19.84 -1.18
N THR A 369 -18.38 20.65 -1.19
CA THR A 369 -18.33 22.05 -1.62
C THR A 369 -18.36 23.04 -0.46
N GLN A 370 -18.64 22.57 0.76
CA GLN A 370 -18.91 23.39 1.96
C GLN A 370 -20.02 24.43 1.72
N THR A 371 -20.88 24.20 0.72
CA THR A 371 -21.99 25.10 0.42
C THR A 371 -23.22 24.71 1.23
N VAL A 372 -23.75 25.69 1.94
CA VAL A 372 -25.03 25.57 2.64
C VAL A 372 -26.14 25.86 1.64
N LYS A 373 -26.98 24.87 1.36
CA LYS A 373 -28.12 25.00 0.46
C LYS A 373 -29.42 24.81 1.22
N THR A 374 -30.36 25.72 0.99
CA THR A 374 -31.73 25.54 1.46
C THR A 374 -32.52 24.79 0.38
N GLN A 375 -33.10 23.65 0.74
CA GLN A 375 -33.97 22.88 -0.15
C GLN A 375 -35.37 22.70 0.46
N THR A 376 -36.40 22.83 -0.38
CA THR A 376 -37.77 22.49 0.02
C THR A 376 -38.01 21.01 -0.26
N VAL A 377 -38.46 20.26 0.74
CA VAL A 377 -38.70 18.82 0.65
C VAL A 377 -40.14 18.51 1.05
N ASP A 378 -40.88 17.83 0.17
CA ASP A 378 -42.15 17.18 0.52
C ASP A 378 -41.85 15.99 1.44
N PHE A 379 -42.30 16.10 2.69
CA PHE A 379 -42.03 15.11 3.74
C PHE A 379 -42.62 13.74 3.40
N THR A 380 -43.89 13.70 2.99
CA THR A 380 -44.61 12.46 2.73
C THR A 380 -43.97 11.75 1.53
N ALA A 381 -43.69 12.48 0.46
CA ALA A 381 -43.02 11.93 -0.71
C ALA A 381 -41.60 11.43 -0.38
N PHE A 382 -40.89 12.14 0.50
CA PHE A 382 -39.55 11.75 0.94
C PHE A 382 -39.57 10.44 1.75
N VAL A 383 -40.43 10.32 2.76
CA VAL A 383 -40.54 9.12 3.59
C VAL A 383 -40.99 7.92 2.75
N ASP A 384 -41.91 8.12 1.81
CA ASP A 384 -42.31 7.08 0.86
C ASP A 384 -41.14 6.63 -0.04
N ASN A 385 -40.32 7.56 -0.52
CA ASN A 385 -39.12 7.23 -1.31
C ASN A 385 -38.11 6.44 -0.47
N LEU A 386 -37.86 6.90 0.76
CA LEU A 386 -36.98 6.24 1.72
C LEU A 386 -37.43 4.79 1.94
N MET A 387 -38.73 4.56 2.19
CA MET A 387 -39.27 3.23 2.40
C MET A 387 -39.24 2.33 1.15
N LYS A 388 -39.46 2.88 -0.05
CA LYS A 388 -39.26 2.15 -1.31
C LYS A 388 -37.82 1.67 -1.45
N ARG A 389 -36.85 2.52 -1.08
CA ARG A 389 -35.42 2.18 -1.10
C ARG A 389 -35.03 1.17 -0.03
N THR A 390 -35.58 1.30 1.17
CA THR A 390 -35.43 0.29 2.23
C THR A 390 -35.79 -1.10 1.72
N ARG A 391 -36.93 -1.25 1.03
CA ARG A 391 -37.37 -2.54 0.45
C ARG A 391 -36.44 -3.02 -0.66
N LEU A 392 -35.99 -2.11 -1.54
CA LEU A 392 -35.02 -2.44 -2.59
C LEU A 392 -33.72 -2.98 -1.97
N TYR A 393 -33.14 -2.28 -1.00
CA TYR A 393 -31.87 -2.66 -0.39
C TYR A 393 -31.99 -3.93 0.45
N ALA A 394 -33.10 -4.13 1.17
CA ALA A 394 -33.38 -5.40 1.83
C ALA A 394 -33.29 -6.59 0.86
N SER A 395 -33.80 -6.43 -0.37
CA SER A 395 -33.75 -7.50 -1.37
C SER A 395 -32.32 -7.87 -1.80
N PHE A 396 -31.33 -6.98 -1.66
CA PHE A 396 -29.94 -7.30 -1.98
C PHE A 396 -29.26 -8.21 -0.95
N GLY A 397 -29.82 -8.30 0.27
CA GLY A 397 -29.33 -9.22 1.30
C GLY A 397 -29.76 -10.67 1.09
N ILE A 398 -30.72 -10.91 0.20
CA ILE A 398 -31.27 -12.23 -0.10
C ILE A 398 -30.53 -12.81 -1.32
N GLN A 399 -29.79 -13.91 -1.13
CA GLN A 399 -28.92 -14.50 -2.16
C GLN A 399 -29.62 -14.81 -3.49
N GLN A 400 -30.90 -15.20 -3.45
CA GLN A 400 -31.69 -15.57 -4.65
C GLN A 400 -32.78 -14.55 -5.01
N SER A 401 -32.66 -13.29 -4.59
CA SER A 401 -33.67 -12.29 -5.00
C SER A 401 -33.60 -12.03 -6.51
N ALA A 402 -34.77 -11.76 -7.11
CA ALA A 402 -34.85 -11.36 -8.52
C ALA A 402 -33.97 -10.14 -8.83
N ASN A 403 -33.79 -9.24 -7.86
CA ASN A 403 -32.92 -8.08 -7.99
C ASN A 403 -31.43 -8.46 -8.05
N ILE A 404 -30.98 -9.41 -7.23
CA ILE A 404 -29.59 -9.90 -7.30
C ILE A 404 -29.33 -10.70 -8.57
N GLN A 405 -30.30 -11.51 -9.02
CA GLN A 405 -30.22 -12.19 -10.31
C GLN A 405 -30.15 -11.19 -11.48
N LYS A 406 -30.92 -10.10 -11.42
CA LYS A 406 -30.85 -9.02 -12.39
C LYS A 406 -29.48 -8.34 -12.41
N LEU A 407 -28.87 -8.08 -11.25
CA LEU A 407 -27.51 -7.53 -11.16
C LEU A 407 -26.46 -8.50 -11.72
N ALA A 408 -26.62 -9.81 -11.45
CA ALA A 408 -25.75 -10.84 -12.00
C ALA A 408 -25.89 -10.97 -13.53
N GLY A 409 -27.03 -10.60 -14.11
CA GLY A 409 -27.27 -10.55 -15.56
C GLY A 409 -26.69 -9.31 -16.25
N MET A 410 -26.29 -8.26 -15.53
CA MET A 410 -25.73 -7.03 -16.13
C MET A 410 -24.31 -7.25 -16.65
N GLU A 411 -23.95 -6.50 -17.68
CA GLU A 411 -22.53 -6.32 -18.07
C GLU A 411 -21.78 -5.53 -16.99
N GLU A 412 -20.47 -5.76 -16.83
CA GLU A 412 -19.69 -5.16 -15.74
C GLU A 412 -19.72 -3.62 -15.73
N GLY A 413 -19.59 -2.99 -16.90
CA GLY A 413 -19.68 -1.52 -17.00
C GLY A 413 -21.05 -0.99 -16.56
N ALA A 414 -22.14 -1.62 -17.00
CA ALA A 414 -23.49 -1.27 -16.58
C ALA A 414 -23.72 -1.50 -15.08
N LEU A 415 -23.09 -2.52 -14.50
CA LEU A 415 -23.15 -2.80 -13.07
C LEU A 415 -22.38 -1.74 -12.26
N LEU A 416 -21.23 -1.27 -12.74
CA LEU A 416 -20.48 -0.17 -12.14
C LEU A 416 -21.31 1.13 -12.14
N ASP A 417 -21.90 1.47 -13.30
CA ASP A 417 -22.76 2.65 -13.42
C ASP A 417 -23.98 2.58 -12.51
N TYR A 418 -24.58 1.39 -12.41
CA TYR A 418 -25.67 1.13 -11.48
C TYR A 418 -25.26 1.39 -10.03
N LEU A 419 -24.13 0.83 -9.60
CA LEU A 419 -23.59 1.00 -8.25
C LEU A 419 -23.27 2.47 -7.96
N GLN A 420 -22.67 3.17 -8.93
CA GLN A 420 -22.35 4.59 -8.81
C GLN A 420 -23.61 5.45 -8.65
N ARG A 421 -24.66 5.16 -9.42
CA ARG A 421 -25.96 5.83 -9.27
C ARG A 421 -26.56 5.56 -7.89
N GLN A 422 -26.52 4.32 -7.41
CA GLN A 422 -27.03 3.99 -6.06
C GLN A 422 -26.25 4.74 -4.96
N LEU A 423 -24.93 4.81 -5.06
CA LEU A 423 -24.10 5.58 -4.13
C LEU A 423 -24.44 7.08 -4.13
N SER A 424 -24.59 7.68 -5.31
CA SER A 424 -24.98 9.09 -5.43
C SER A 424 -26.34 9.34 -4.79
N GLU A 425 -27.30 8.45 -5.02
CA GLU A 425 -28.64 8.57 -4.43
C GLU A 425 -28.61 8.40 -2.90
N CYS A 426 -27.84 7.44 -2.37
CA CYS A 426 -27.67 7.26 -0.94
C CYS A 426 -27.00 8.45 -0.26
N ASN A 427 -25.98 9.06 -0.90
CA ASN A 427 -25.36 10.28 -0.40
C ASN A 427 -26.37 11.44 -0.35
N ASN A 428 -27.20 11.59 -1.38
CA ASN A 428 -28.25 12.61 -1.37
C ASN A 428 -29.26 12.38 -0.23
N LEU A 429 -29.69 11.12 -0.01
CA LEU A 429 -30.57 10.79 1.12
C LEU A 429 -29.91 11.11 2.45
N GLN A 430 -28.63 10.76 2.63
CA GLN A 430 -27.87 11.08 3.83
C GLN A 430 -27.94 12.57 4.15
N PHE A 431 -27.70 13.42 3.14
CA PHE A 431 -27.75 14.87 3.30
C PHE A 431 -29.14 15.40 3.66
N VAL A 432 -30.19 14.87 3.03
CA VAL A 432 -31.57 15.26 3.36
C VAL A 432 -31.94 14.82 4.77
N LEU A 433 -31.53 13.62 5.19
CA LEU A 433 -31.78 13.11 6.54
C LEU A 433 -31.05 13.90 7.62
N GLU A 434 -29.79 14.29 7.38
CA GLU A 434 -29.05 15.21 8.26
C GLU A 434 -29.79 16.55 8.40
N GLY A 435 -30.28 17.11 7.28
CA GLY A 435 -31.10 18.32 7.29
C GLY A 435 -32.40 18.17 8.08
N PHE A 436 -33.07 17.00 7.99
CA PHE A 436 -34.27 16.72 8.80
C PHE A 436 -33.94 16.61 10.29
N ASP A 437 -32.85 15.94 10.67
CA ASP A 437 -32.43 15.80 12.06
C ASP A 437 -32.16 17.17 12.69
N GLU A 438 -31.45 18.05 11.98
CA GLU A 438 -31.18 19.42 12.43
C GLU A 438 -32.46 20.29 12.47
N PHE A 439 -33.29 20.20 11.43
CA PHE A 439 -34.55 20.92 11.34
C PHE A 439 -35.47 20.58 12.53
N PHE A 440 -35.73 19.30 12.79
CA PHE A 440 -36.64 18.90 13.87
C PHE A 440 -36.12 19.26 15.27
N LYS A 441 -34.80 19.27 15.48
CA LYS A 441 -34.19 19.72 16.74
C LYS A 441 -34.40 21.21 17.02
N THR A 442 -34.62 22.01 15.98
CA THR A 442 -34.74 23.48 16.08
C THR A 442 -36.16 24.00 15.88
N ALA A 443 -37.01 23.27 15.13
CA ALA A 443 -38.34 23.70 14.74
C ALA A 443 -39.41 23.59 15.84
N VAL A 444 -39.24 22.70 16.82
CA VAL A 444 -40.21 22.54 17.94
C VAL A 444 -39.98 23.54 19.07
N ASN A 445 -41.04 23.82 19.83
CA ASN A 445 -40.96 24.65 21.03
C ASN A 445 -39.98 24.09 22.07
N ALA A 446 -39.38 24.97 22.88
CA ALA A 446 -38.34 24.61 23.84
C ALA A 446 -38.75 23.46 24.79
N GLU A 447 -40.02 23.42 25.20
CA GLU A 447 -40.60 22.38 26.07
C GLU A 447 -40.64 20.98 25.44
N ASN A 448 -40.71 20.90 24.11
CA ASN A 448 -40.83 19.64 23.37
C ASN A 448 -39.51 19.19 22.74
N ARG A 449 -38.44 19.99 22.79
CA ARG A 449 -37.11 19.62 22.26
C ARG A 449 -36.58 18.30 22.80
N GLY A 450 -36.80 18.02 24.07
CA GLY A 450 -36.39 16.75 24.70
C GLY A 450 -37.15 15.51 24.21
N LYS A 451 -38.26 15.69 23.49
CA LYS A 451 -39.07 14.60 22.91
C LYS A 451 -38.64 14.23 21.49
N ILE A 452 -37.80 15.04 20.85
CA ILE A 452 -37.29 14.78 19.50
C ILE A 452 -36.42 13.53 19.49
N LYS A 453 -36.74 12.61 18.58
CA LYS A 453 -35.95 11.41 18.32
C LYS A 453 -34.83 11.75 17.33
N GLY A 454 -33.60 11.82 17.83
CA GLY A 454 -32.43 11.97 16.97
C GLY A 454 -32.13 10.71 16.14
N ILE A 455 -31.59 10.91 14.94
CA ILE A 455 -31.20 9.84 14.00
C ILE A 455 -29.69 9.76 13.74
N GLN A 456 -28.89 10.49 14.51
CA GLN A 456 -27.44 10.63 14.29
C GLN A 456 -26.66 9.31 14.39
N ILE A 457 -27.11 8.37 15.21
CA ILE A 457 -26.48 7.04 15.35
C ILE A 457 -26.66 6.25 14.04
N GLU A 458 -27.89 6.22 13.51
CA GLU A 458 -28.21 5.56 12.26
C GLU A 458 -27.48 6.23 11.09
N LEU A 459 -27.45 7.57 11.05
CA LEU A 459 -26.73 8.33 10.03
C LEU A 459 -25.23 8.04 10.00
N THR A 460 -24.61 7.90 11.18
CA THR A 460 -23.20 7.51 11.27
C THR A 460 -22.97 6.11 10.70
N THR A 461 -23.89 5.18 10.97
CA THR A 461 -23.83 3.80 10.45
C THR A 461 -24.03 3.75 8.93
N VAL A 462 -24.97 4.55 8.40
CA VAL A 462 -25.19 4.71 6.95
C VAL A 462 -23.92 5.23 6.29
N LYS A 463 -23.34 6.32 6.80
CA LYS A 463 -22.10 6.91 6.27
C LYS A 463 -20.94 5.90 6.22
N ASN A 464 -20.71 5.18 7.32
CA ASN A 464 -19.66 4.15 7.39
C ASN A 464 -19.88 3.01 6.39
N THR A 465 -21.14 2.62 6.16
CA THR A 465 -21.50 1.60 5.17
C THR A 465 -21.23 2.10 3.75
N LEU A 466 -21.57 3.35 3.44
CA LEU A 466 -21.30 3.96 2.13
C LEU A 466 -19.79 4.07 1.83
N ILE A 467 -18.98 4.37 2.84
CA ILE A 467 -17.51 4.36 2.72
C ILE A 467 -17.00 2.98 2.32
N LYS A 468 -17.48 1.91 2.99
CA LYS A 468 -17.10 0.52 2.66
C LYS A 468 -17.51 0.13 1.25
N ILE A 469 -18.70 0.54 0.79
CA ILE A 469 -19.15 0.29 -0.59
C ILE A 469 -18.25 1.02 -1.59
N ASN A 470 -17.88 2.28 -1.31
CA ASN A 470 -16.95 3.04 -2.14
C ASN A 470 -15.55 2.43 -2.18
N GLN A 471 -15.05 1.86 -1.07
CA GLN A 471 -13.78 1.14 -1.04
C GLN A 471 -13.81 -0.07 -1.99
N ARG A 472 -14.88 -0.87 -1.98
CA ARG A 472 -15.05 -1.99 -2.93
C ARG A 472 -15.12 -1.53 -4.39
N LYS A 473 -15.78 -0.40 -4.65
CA LYS A 473 -15.77 0.22 -5.98
C LYS A 473 -14.35 0.65 -6.39
N ALA A 474 -13.59 1.25 -5.47
CA ALA A 474 -12.22 1.69 -5.70
C ALA A 474 -11.29 0.51 -6.00
N GLU A 475 -11.43 -0.60 -5.25
CA GLU A 475 -10.73 -1.87 -5.51
C GLU A 475 -10.96 -2.36 -6.94
N TYR A 476 -12.22 -2.38 -7.40
CA TYR A 476 -12.55 -2.71 -8.79
C TYR A 476 -11.86 -1.77 -9.79
N THR A 477 -11.97 -0.45 -9.59
CA THR A 477 -11.39 0.52 -10.53
C THR A 477 -9.86 0.44 -10.58
N SER A 478 -9.21 0.18 -9.44
CA SER A 478 -7.75 -0.02 -9.37
C SER A 478 -7.34 -1.26 -10.15
N TYR A 479 -8.06 -2.38 -9.95
CA TYR A 479 -7.78 -3.62 -10.66
C TYR A 479 -7.97 -3.49 -12.18
N MET A 480 -9.03 -2.79 -12.62
CA MET A 480 -9.26 -2.53 -14.05
C MET A 480 -8.18 -1.61 -14.64
N ALA A 481 -7.71 -0.62 -13.89
CA ALA A 481 -6.62 0.26 -14.31
C ALA A 481 -5.29 -0.50 -14.45
N GLU A 482 -4.98 -1.37 -13.48
CA GLU A 482 -3.82 -2.28 -13.53
C GLU A 482 -3.91 -3.22 -14.74
N GLN A 483 -5.06 -3.86 -14.99
CA GLN A 483 -5.23 -4.71 -16.18
C GLN A 483 -5.05 -3.93 -17.49
N ALA A 484 -5.63 -2.74 -17.60
CA ALA A 484 -5.48 -1.89 -18.78
C ALA A 484 -4.02 -1.45 -18.99
N GLN A 485 -3.28 -1.18 -17.91
CA GLN A 485 -1.86 -0.86 -17.96
C GLN A 485 -1.01 -2.07 -18.37
N MET A 486 -1.30 -3.26 -17.84
CA MET A 486 -0.62 -4.51 -18.20
C MET A 486 -0.85 -4.87 -19.67
N GLN A 487 -2.06 -4.66 -20.19
CA GLN A 487 -2.38 -4.83 -21.62
C GLN A 487 -1.61 -3.83 -22.50
N LYS A 488 -1.50 -2.56 -22.09
CA LYS A 488 -0.69 -1.55 -22.81
C LYS A 488 0.80 -1.89 -22.84
N LEU A 489 1.28 -2.61 -21.85
CA LEU A 489 2.68 -3.08 -21.75
C LEU A 489 2.92 -4.40 -22.53
N GLY A 490 1.93 -4.91 -23.27
CA GLY A 490 2.08 -6.11 -24.10
C GLY A 490 2.05 -7.44 -23.33
N ILE A 491 1.69 -7.42 -22.04
CA ILE A 491 1.55 -8.64 -21.23
C ILE A 491 0.16 -9.21 -21.51
N GLN A 492 0.07 -10.10 -22.50
CA GLN A 492 -1.16 -10.85 -22.78
C GLN A 492 -1.23 -12.08 -21.87
N ASN A 493 -2.27 -12.12 -21.04
CA ASN A 493 -2.71 -13.15 -20.09
C ASN A 493 -2.31 -12.92 -18.61
N VAL A 494 -3.22 -12.27 -17.87
CA VAL A 494 -3.42 -12.42 -16.42
C VAL A 494 -4.70 -13.20 -16.17
#